data_AF-A0AAF0F3K3-F1
#
_entry.id   AF-A0AAF0F3K3-F1
#
_cell.length_a   1.000
_cell.length_b   1.000
_cell.length_c   1.000
_cell.angle_alpha   90.00
_cell.angle_beta   90.00
_cell.angle_gamma   90.00
#
_symmetry.space_group_name_H-M   'P 1'
#
loop_
_entity.id
_entity.type
_entity.pdbx_description
1 polymer ?
#
loop_
_entity_poly.entity_id
_entity_poly.type
_entity_poly.pdbx_seq_one_letter_code
_entity_poly.pdbx_strand_id
1 'polypeptide(L)'
;MDEDHTLGNALRYMLMKDPRVEFCGYTIPHPSESKIHMRIQMYENTTTAVEAFTDAIANLDHVFDTIQDRYTKSLDSGEVQKEAVPPPSISRRPEFSG
;
A
#
# COMPACT_ATOMS: atom_id res chain seq x y z
N MET A 1 -10.47 -0.74 -11.35
CA MET A 1 -9.12 -0.37 -10.89
C MET A 1 -9.33 0.22 -9.51
N ASP A 2 -9.24 -0.62 -8.48
CA ASP A 2 -9.64 -0.35 -7.10
C ASP A 2 -8.50 0.32 -6.31
N GLU A 3 -7.87 1.32 -6.93
CA GLU A 3 -6.69 2.00 -6.40
C GLU A 3 -6.99 2.79 -5.11
N ASP A 4 -8.25 3.23 -4.98
CA ASP A 4 -8.80 3.99 -3.85
C ASP A 4 -8.57 3.33 -2.49
N HIS A 5 -8.82 2.01 -2.37
CA HIS A 5 -8.65 1.31 -1.09
C HIS A 5 -7.18 1.01 -0.79
N THR A 6 -6.39 0.73 -1.82
CA THR A 6 -4.97 0.35 -1.68
C THR A 6 -4.18 1.54 -1.15
N LEU A 7 -4.30 2.69 -1.80
CA LEU A 7 -3.63 3.93 -1.39
C LEU A 7 -4.25 4.51 -0.11
N GLY A 8 -5.58 4.51 -0.01
CA GLY A 8 -6.30 5.08 1.13
C GLY A 8 -5.94 4.41 2.45
N ASN A 9 -5.83 3.08 2.48
CA ASN A 9 -5.46 2.35 3.70
C ASN A 9 -3.99 2.57 4.09
N ALA A 10 -3.07 2.58 3.11
CA ALA A 10 -1.65 2.82 3.36
C ALA A 10 -1.42 4.23 3.95
N LEU A 11 -2.03 5.25 3.37
CA LEU A 11 -1.94 6.62 3.86
C LEU A 11 -2.58 6.79 5.23
N ARG A 12 -3.76 6.17 5.46
CA ARG A 12 -4.39 6.16 6.77
C ARG A 12 -3.45 5.59 7.83
N TYR A 13 -2.75 4.50 7.52
CA TYR A 13 -1.80 3.88 8.45
C TYR A 13 -0.62 4.80 8.77
N MET A 14 -0.04 5.48 7.77
CA MET A 14 1.06 6.43 8.00
C MET A 14 0.62 7.64 8.81
N LEU A 15 -0.55 8.20 8.53
CA LEU A 15 -1.11 9.33 9.28
C LEU A 15 -1.42 8.96 10.74
N MET A 16 -2.00 7.78 10.98
CA MET A 16 -2.28 7.32 12.34
C MET A 16 -1.03 7.00 13.17
N LYS A 17 0.14 6.87 12.54
CA LYS A 17 1.42 6.74 13.25
C LYS A 17 1.98 8.08 13.72
N ASP A 18 1.56 9.18 13.12
CA ASP A 18 2.01 10.50 13.49
C ASP A 18 1.36 10.92 14.83
N PRO A 19 2.13 11.19 15.89
CA PRO A 19 1.58 11.60 17.17
C PRO A 19 0.86 12.96 17.12
N ARG A 20 1.04 13.74 16.06
CA ARG A 20 0.34 15.03 15.84
C ARG A 20 -1.10 14.83 15.37
N VAL A 21 -1.42 13.66 14.81
CA VAL A 21 -2.74 13.34 14.25
C VAL A 21 -3.62 12.75 15.35
N GLU A 22 -4.76 13.38 15.58
CA GLU A 22 -5.79 12.89 16.51
C GLU A 22 -6.67 11.83 15.84
N PHE A 23 -7.07 12.08 14.59
CA PHE A 23 -7.96 11.20 13.85
C PHE A 23 -7.65 11.20 12.36
N CYS A 24 -7.65 10.02 11.76
CA CYS A 24 -7.61 9.86 10.31
C CYS A 24 -8.56 8.76 9.84
N GLY A 25 -9.38 9.08 8.84
CA GLY A 25 -10.28 8.13 8.18
C GLY A 25 -10.41 8.41 6.69
N TYR A 26 -10.71 7.38 5.91
CA TYR A 26 -11.04 7.52 4.50
C TYR A 26 -12.35 6.78 4.18
N THR A 27 -13.11 7.31 3.22
CA THR A 27 -14.35 6.70 2.75
C THR A 27 -14.45 6.83 1.24
N ILE A 28 -14.95 5.80 0.57
CA ILE A 28 -15.34 5.88 -0.84
C ILE A 28 -16.84 6.19 -0.88
N PRO A 29 -17.27 7.33 -1.45
CA PRO A 29 -18.67 7.72 -1.44
C PRO A 29 -19.53 6.77 -2.29
N HIS A 30 -18.98 6.26 -3.40
CA HIS A 30 -19.67 5.29 -4.24
C HIS A 30 -18.66 4.41 -5.00
N PRO A 31 -18.81 3.07 -5.05
CA PRO A 31 -17.85 2.17 -5.71
C PRO A 31 -17.63 2.43 -7.21
N SER A 32 -18.58 3.08 -7.89
CA SER A 32 -18.46 3.45 -9.30
C SER A 32 -17.71 4.77 -9.55
N GLU A 33 -17.40 5.53 -8.50
CA GLU A 33 -16.56 6.72 -8.58
C GLU A 33 -15.21 6.42 -7.96
N SER A 34 -14.14 6.58 -8.75
CA SER A 34 -12.76 6.44 -8.26
C SER A 34 -12.34 7.69 -7.48
N LYS A 35 -12.95 7.90 -6.30
CA LYS A 35 -12.70 9.05 -5.44
C LYS A 35 -12.63 8.59 -3.99
N ILE A 36 -11.63 9.09 -3.28
CA ILE A 36 -11.48 8.91 -1.83
C ILE A 36 -11.69 10.23 -1.13
N HIS A 37 -12.51 10.22 -0.09
CA HIS A 37 -12.59 11.33 0.86
C HIS A 37 -11.75 10.98 2.07
N MET A 38 -10.70 11.75 2.33
CA MET A 38 -9.85 11.60 3.49
C MET A 38 -10.12 12.72 4.50
N ARG A 39 -10.35 12.35 5.75
CA ARG A 39 -10.56 13.28 6.85
C ARG A 39 -9.44 13.13 7.85
N ILE A 40 -8.75 14.23 8.12
CA ILE A 40 -7.64 14.32 9.06
C ILE A 40 -8.02 15.35 10.13
N GLN A 41 -7.86 15.00 11.40
CA GLN A 41 -7.99 15.91 12.54
C GLN A 41 -6.68 15.89 13.30
N MET A 42 -6.16 17.08 13.60
CA MET A 42 -4.90 17.30 14.27
C MET A 42 -5.15 17.73 15.71
N TYR A 43 -4.25 17.40 16.63
CA TYR A 43 -4.33 17.94 17.99
C TYR A 43 -4.14 19.46 18.00
N GLU A 44 -4.71 20.14 19.00
CA GLU A 44 -4.59 21.59 19.16
C GLU A 44 -3.13 22.05 19.25
N ASN A 45 -2.82 23.23 18.70
CA ASN A 45 -1.47 23.83 18.66
C ASN A 45 -0.40 22.99 17.94
N THR A 46 -0.80 22.08 17.06
CA THR A 46 0.12 21.36 16.18
C THR A 46 0.17 21.98 14.77
N THR A 47 1.01 21.39 13.92
CA THR A 47 1.16 21.72 12.50
C THR A 47 -0.14 21.57 11.71
N THR A 48 -0.20 22.16 10.51
CA THR A 48 -1.33 22.01 9.59
C THR A 48 -1.54 20.57 9.14
N ALA A 49 -2.79 20.17 8.90
CA ALA A 49 -3.11 18.82 8.39
C ALA A 49 -2.47 18.54 7.01
N VAL A 50 -2.23 19.59 6.22
CA VAL A 50 -1.60 19.47 4.89
C VAL A 50 -0.13 19.10 5.00
N GLU A 51 0.59 19.70 5.95
CA GLU A 51 1.99 19.33 6.23
C GLU A 51 2.07 17.88 6.72
N ALA A 52 1.22 17.47 7.69
CA ALA A 52 1.19 16.09 8.17
C ALA A 52 0.86 15.09 7.04
N PHE A 53 -0.03 15.47 6.12
CA PHE A 53 -0.34 14.67 4.93
C PHE A 53 0.84 14.54 3.97
N THR A 54 1.58 15.64 3.76
CA THR A 54 2.76 15.65 2.88
C THR A 54 3.88 14.80 3.48
N ASP A 55 4.13 14.94 4.78
CA ASP A 55 5.09 14.11 5.53
C ASP A 55 4.70 12.62 5.45
N ALA A 56 3.41 12.30 5.58
CA ALA A 56 2.93 10.93 5.49
C ALA A 56 3.16 10.31 4.10
N ILE A 57 2.99 11.09 3.02
CA ILE A 57 3.30 10.64 1.65
C ILE A 57 4.79 10.39 1.49
N ALA A 58 5.64 11.34 1.91
CA ALA A 58 7.09 11.19 1.81
C ALA A 58 7.61 9.97 2.62
N ASN A 59 7.05 9.75 3.80
CA ASN A 59 7.37 8.57 4.61
C ASN A 59 6.91 7.27 3.95
N LEU A 60 5.76 7.27 3.28
CA LEU A 60 5.26 6.10 2.55
C LEU A 60 6.19 5.74 1.38
N ASP A 61 6.66 6.74 0.64
CA ASP A 61 7.62 6.58 -0.45
C ASP A 61 8.93 5.94 0.06
N HIS A 62 9.48 6.47 1.16
CA HIS A 62 10.66 5.91 1.80
C HIS A 62 10.51 4.45 2.24
N VAL A 63 9.31 4.04 2.67
CA VAL A 63 9.01 2.66 3.02
C VAL A 63 9.04 1.77 1.78
N PHE A 64 8.49 2.22 0.66
CA PHE A 64 8.53 1.48 -0.60
C PHE A 64 9.97 1.31 -1.10
N ASP A 65 10.77 2.37 -1.08
CA ASP A 65 12.19 2.31 -1.43
C ASP A 65 12.94 1.31 -0.55
N THR A 66 12.73 1.37 0.76
CA THR A 66 13.40 0.46 1.71
C THR A 66 13.02 -1.00 1.46
N ILE A 67 11.75 -1.27 1.16
CA ILE A 67 11.28 -2.63 0.84
C ILE A 67 11.89 -3.09 -0.48
N GLN A 68 11.89 -2.26 -1.52
CA GLN A 68 12.44 -2.57 -2.83
C GLN A 68 13.94 -2.86 -2.76
N ASP A 69 14.68 -2.04 -2.02
CA ASP A 69 16.11 -2.22 -1.79
C ASP A 69 16.42 -3.54 -1.09
N ARG A 70 15.69 -3.85 -0.01
CA ARG A 70 15.86 -5.11 0.73
C ARG A 70 15.50 -6.31 -0.12
N TYR A 71 14.43 -6.20 -0.90
CA TYR A 71 13.99 -7.25 -1.81
C TYR A 71 15.05 -7.52 -2.88
N THR A 72 15.55 -6.48 -3.54
CA THR A 72 16.61 -6.61 -4.58
C THR A 72 17.88 -7.22 -3.99
N LYS A 73 18.33 -6.73 -2.83
CA LYS A 73 19.50 -7.30 -2.13
C LYS A 73 19.29 -8.78 -1.76
N SER A 74 18.09 -9.14 -1.33
CA SER A 74 17.76 -10.55 -1.00
C SER A 74 17.77 -11.43 -2.24
N LEU A 75 17.26 -10.96 -3.38
CA LEU A 75 17.33 -11.67 -4.65
C LEU A 75 18.79 -11.88 -5.09
N ASP A 76 19.62 -10.83 -4.98
CA ASP A 76 21.03 -10.87 -5.35
C ASP A 76 21.85 -11.79 -4.44
N SER A 77 21.48 -11.91 -3.16
CA SER A 77 22.14 -12.79 -2.20
C SER A 77 21.98 -14.29 -2.50
N GLY A 78 21.06 -14.67 -3.39
CA GLY A 78 20.95 -16.05 -3.90
C GLY A 78 20.28 -17.06 -2.96
N GLU A 79 19.91 -16.67 -1.73
CA GLU A 79 19.20 -17.52 -0.75
C GLU A 79 17.69 -17.66 -1.03
N VAL A 80 17.30 -17.66 -2.31
CA VAL A 80 15.89 -17.78 -2.70
C VAL A 80 15.57 -19.26 -2.90
N GLN A 81 14.75 -19.82 -2.00
CA GLN A 81 14.16 -21.14 -2.20
C GLN A 81 13.18 -21.07 -3.37
N LYS A 82 13.60 -21.56 -4.53
CA LYS A 82 12.72 -21.75 -5.67
C LYS A 82 11.95 -23.04 -5.46
N GLU A 83 10.69 -22.94 -5.06
CA GLU A 83 9.78 -24.08 -5.17
C GLU A 83 9.62 -24.44 -6.65
N ALA A 84 9.76 -25.71 -6.99
CA ALA A 84 9.38 -26.19 -8.30
C ALA A 84 7.87 -25.98 -8.44
N VAL A 85 7.46 -25.30 -9.53
CA VAL A 85 6.04 -25.12 -9.83
C VAL A 85 5.37 -26.50 -9.77
N PRO A 86 4.42 -26.74 -8.85
CA PRO A 86 3.78 -28.03 -8.76
C PRO A 86 3.12 -28.32 -10.10
N PRO A 87 3.24 -29.56 -10.63
CA PRO A 87 2.55 -29.90 -11.86
C PRO A 87 1.06 -29.56 -11.69
N PRO A 88 0.43 -28.99 -12.73
CA PRO A 88 -0.96 -28.58 -12.64
C PRO A 88 -1.81 -29.74 -12.14
N SER A 89 -2.59 -29.51 -11.09
CA SER A 89 -3.44 -30.53 -10.45
C SER A 89 -4.51 -31.10 -11.39
N ILE A 90 -4.77 -30.40 -12.49
CA ILE A 90 -5.70 -30.78 -13.53
C ILE A 90 -4.93 -30.80 -14.84
N SER A 91 -4.93 -31.95 -15.51
CA SER A 91 -4.44 -32.05 -16.89
C SER A 91 -5.17 -31.01 -17.73
N ARG A 92 -4.43 -30.17 -18.47
CA ARG A 92 -5.05 -29.27 -19.45
C ARG A 92 -5.91 -30.11 -20.38
N ARG A 93 -7.16 -29.71 -20.61
CA ARG A 93 -7.98 -30.37 -21.62
C ARG A 93 -7.23 -30.27 -22.96
N PRO A 94 -7.22 -31.35 -23.77
CA PRO A 94 -6.50 -31.39 -25.05
C PRO A 94 -6.98 -30.32 -26.05
N GLU A 95 -8.11 -29.69 -25.76
CA GLU A 95 -8.76 -28.63 -26.51
C GLU A 95 -8.04 -27.27 -26.42
N PHE A 96 -7.10 -27.11 -25.47
CA PHE A 96 -6.36 -25.86 -25.22
C PHE A 96 -4.83 -26.00 -25.39
N SER A 97 -4.36 -27.09 -26.00
CA SER A 97 -2.96 -27.26 -26.41
C SER A 97 -2.81 -27.01 -27.91
N GLY A 98 -2.77 -25.73 -28.29
CA GLY A 98 -2.42 -25.25 -29.62
C GLY A 98 -1.19 -24.37 -29.56
#